data_AF-A0A932VRJ3-F1
#
_entry.id   AF-A0A932VRJ3-F1
#
_cell.length_a   1.000
_cell.length_b   1.000
_cell.length_c   1.000
_cell.angle_alpha   90.00
_cell.angle_beta   90.00
_cell.angle_gamma   90.00
#
_symmetry.space_group_name_H-M   'P 1'
#
loop_
_entity.id
_entity.type
_entity.pdbx_description
1 polymer ?
#
loop_
_entity_poly.entity_id
_entity_poly.type
_entity_poly.pdbx_seq_one_letter_code
_entity_poly.pdbx_strand_id
1 'polypeptide(L)'
;MGGYNVDSISAITMTIARAKEIFGEDFIGPDELNSVADKFDIPKIVVENLQPISFTEDILMSAKGNFILILGVPNHSDGRALTISSLRDIFGTDPSHSEPCMYNQDWYLRENFASNTSLDNKWHLVRKEVIDSSRGEYPDRILLLVDKNEAFPSAILTTFSFFCMYIIRRKILWPDDYVWCEDKDHNGDRIYTGRYFDKEGINKNGFNIHRHLSIRNNYGLAPVIN
;
A
#
# COMPACT_ATOMS: atom_id res chain seq x y z
N MET A 1 -32.86 -33.94 31.01
CA MET A 1 -32.61 -32.50 31.26
C MET A 1 -31.45 -32.07 30.39
N GLY A 2 -31.73 -31.10 29.52
CA GLY A 2 -30.84 -30.28 28.67
C GLY A 2 -29.37 -30.67 28.52
N GLY A 3 -29.05 -31.34 27.41
CA GLY A 3 -27.74 -31.19 26.78
C GLY A 3 -27.71 -29.86 26.05
N TYR A 4 -26.92 -28.90 26.55
CA TYR A 4 -26.58 -27.72 25.78
C TYR A 4 -25.62 -28.14 24.67
N ASN A 5 -26.15 -28.23 23.46
CA ASN A 5 -25.35 -28.25 22.25
C ASN A 5 -24.72 -26.86 22.14
N VAL A 6 -23.44 -26.76 22.46
CA VAL A 6 -22.65 -25.56 22.16
C VAL A 6 -22.40 -25.62 20.66
N ASP A 7 -23.37 -25.10 19.89
CA ASP A 7 -23.13 -24.74 18.51
C ASP A 7 -21.95 -23.77 18.53
N SER A 8 -20.79 -24.28 18.11
CA SER A 8 -19.62 -23.51 17.78
C SER A 8 -20.08 -22.42 16.82
N ILE A 9 -20.12 -21.18 17.27
CA ILE A 9 -20.24 -20.02 16.40
C ILE A 9 -18.99 -20.08 15.53
N SER A 10 -19.12 -20.65 14.32
CA SER A 10 -18.16 -20.41 13.27
C SER A 10 -18.19 -18.90 13.07
N ALA A 11 -17.16 -18.20 13.54
CA ALA A 11 -16.96 -16.82 13.14
C ALA A 11 -17.09 -16.82 11.61
N ILE A 12 -18.04 -16.05 11.08
CA ILE A 12 -18.24 -15.96 9.64
C ILE A 12 -16.96 -15.33 9.11
N THR A 13 -16.06 -16.16 8.61
CA THR A 13 -14.80 -15.71 8.02
C THR A 13 -15.15 -14.89 6.80
N MET A 14 -14.59 -13.68 6.72
CA MET A 14 -14.79 -12.81 5.58
C MET A 14 -14.29 -13.50 4.30
N THR A 15 -15.19 -13.64 3.33
CA THR A 15 -14.85 -14.28 2.04
C THR A 15 -14.31 -13.25 1.05
N ILE A 16 -13.45 -13.69 0.14
CA ILE A 16 -12.94 -12.86 -0.96
C ILE A 16 -14.09 -12.30 -1.80
N ALA A 17 -15.10 -13.11 -2.09
CA ALA A 17 -16.26 -12.69 -2.87
C ALA A 17 -17.02 -11.54 -2.18
N ARG A 18 -17.27 -11.65 -0.86
CA ARG A 18 -17.95 -10.60 -0.10
C ARG A 18 -17.10 -9.34 0.02
N ALA A 19 -15.81 -9.49 0.30
CA ALA A 19 -14.90 -8.35 0.37
C ALA A 19 -14.80 -7.59 -0.96
N LYS A 20 -14.77 -8.31 -2.08
CA LYS A 20 -14.82 -7.75 -3.43
C LYS A 20 -16.12 -7.01 -3.71
N GLU A 21 -17.26 -7.52 -3.23
CA GLU A 21 -18.55 -6.84 -3.33
C GLU A 21 -18.56 -5.52 -2.54
N ILE A 22 -17.96 -5.50 -1.34
CA ILE A 22 -17.89 -4.31 -0.49
C ILE A 22 -17.01 -3.22 -1.13
N PHE A 23 -15.82 -3.59 -1.60
CA PHE A 23 -14.79 -2.64 -2.07
C PHE A 23 -14.89 -2.31 -3.57
N GLY A 24 -15.49 -3.16 -4.39
CA GLY A 24 -15.63 -2.93 -5.83
C GLY A 24 -14.28 -2.66 -6.51
N GLU A 25 -14.12 -1.47 -7.09
CA GLU A 25 -12.88 -1.08 -7.77
C GLU A 25 -11.68 -0.89 -6.83
N ASP A 26 -11.93 -0.64 -5.55
CA ASP A 26 -10.92 -0.49 -4.50
C ASP A 26 -10.48 -1.86 -3.91
N PHE A 27 -10.88 -2.96 -4.56
CA PHE A 27 -10.43 -4.31 -4.25
C PHE A 27 -9.33 -4.74 -5.22
N ILE A 28 -8.20 -5.22 -4.67
CA ILE A 28 -7.08 -5.82 -5.42
C ILE A 28 -6.76 -7.19 -4.79
N GLY A 29 -7.40 -8.24 -5.30
CA GLY A 29 -7.21 -9.60 -4.84
C GLY A 29 -6.55 -10.50 -5.89
N PRO A 30 -6.71 -11.83 -5.76
CA PRO A 30 -6.04 -12.81 -6.61
C PRO A 30 -6.31 -12.62 -8.10
N ASP A 31 -7.57 -12.39 -8.50
CA ASP A 31 -7.93 -12.19 -9.90
C ASP A 31 -7.26 -10.94 -10.48
N GLU A 32 -7.32 -9.84 -9.74
CA GLU A 32 -6.74 -8.55 -10.15
C GLU A 32 -5.22 -8.66 -10.29
N LEU A 33 -4.54 -9.25 -9.31
CA LEU A 33 -3.09 -9.45 -9.33
C LEU A 33 -2.67 -10.43 -10.42
N ASN A 34 -3.42 -11.53 -10.62
CA ASN A 34 -3.15 -12.49 -11.68
C ASN A 34 -3.24 -11.87 -13.08
N SER A 35 -4.11 -10.87 -13.27
CA SER A 35 -4.26 -10.15 -14.53
C SER A 35 -3.04 -9.30 -14.90
N VAL A 36 -2.19 -8.97 -13.92
CA VAL A 36 -0.97 -8.16 -14.10
C VAL A 36 0.30 -8.92 -13.70
N ALA A 37 0.21 -10.23 -13.45
CA ALA A 37 1.29 -11.02 -12.88
C ALA A 37 2.61 -10.91 -13.67
N ASP A 38 2.52 -11.05 -15.00
CA ASP A 38 3.67 -10.98 -15.89
C ASP A 38 4.32 -9.58 -15.87
N LYS A 39 3.52 -8.52 -15.67
CA LYS A 39 4.02 -7.14 -15.61
C LYS A 39 4.73 -6.84 -14.30
N PHE A 40 4.30 -7.41 -13.19
CA PHE A 40 4.93 -7.26 -11.89
C PHE A 40 5.99 -8.32 -11.60
N ASP A 41 6.19 -9.28 -12.51
CA ASP A 41 6.98 -10.49 -12.29
C ASP A 41 6.62 -11.17 -10.95
N ILE A 42 5.33 -11.42 -10.73
CA ILE A 42 4.81 -12.11 -9.54
C ILE A 42 4.25 -13.49 -9.89
N PRO A 43 4.32 -14.47 -8.97
CA PRO A 43 3.74 -15.78 -9.20
C PRO A 43 2.22 -15.69 -9.36
N LYS A 44 1.64 -16.63 -10.11
CA LYS A 44 0.19 -16.77 -10.14
C LYS A 44 -0.33 -17.12 -8.76
N ILE A 45 -1.27 -16.32 -8.28
CA ILE A 45 -1.89 -16.44 -6.97
C ILE A 45 -2.99 -17.49 -7.05
N VAL A 46 -2.89 -18.49 -6.17
CA VAL A 46 -3.83 -19.60 -6.05
C VAL A 46 -4.62 -19.40 -4.76
N VAL A 47 -5.95 -19.30 -4.86
CA VAL A 47 -6.84 -18.87 -3.77
C VAL A 47 -6.76 -19.81 -2.57
N GLU A 48 -6.58 -21.10 -2.81
CA GLU A 48 -6.52 -22.16 -1.80
C GLU A 48 -5.32 -22.00 -0.85
N ASN A 49 -4.28 -21.27 -1.26
CA ASN A 49 -3.06 -21.06 -0.47
C ASN A 49 -3.06 -19.74 0.30
N LEU A 50 -4.16 -18.98 0.26
CA LEU A 50 -4.22 -17.65 0.85
C LEU A 50 -4.62 -17.68 2.32
N GLN A 51 -4.03 -16.76 3.07
CA GLN A 51 -4.54 -16.45 4.38
C GLN A 51 -5.94 -15.83 4.28
N PRO A 52 -6.86 -16.18 5.19
CA PRO A 52 -8.17 -15.53 5.26
C PRO A 52 -8.04 -14.01 5.45
N ILE A 53 -9.05 -13.28 5.00
CA ILE A 53 -9.17 -11.85 5.27
C ILE A 53 -9.37 -11.69 6.79
N SER A 54 -8.43 -11.02 7.46
CA SER A 54 -8.42 -10.84 8.92
C SER A 54 -9.37 -9.76 9.42
N PHE A 55 -9.96 -8.97 8.53
CA PHE A 55 -10.88 -7.89 8.85
C PHE A 55 -12.33 -8.39 8.93
N THR A 56 -13.05 -7.93 9.94
CA THR A 56 -14.49 -8.17 10.06
C THR A 56 -15.27 -7.37 9.02
N GLU A 57 -16.51 -7.78 8.75
CA GLU A 57 -17.39 -7.03 7.85
C GLU A 57 -17.59 -5.58 8.30
N ASP A 58 -17.74 -5.34 9.61
CA ASP A 58 -17.89 -4.00 10.16
C ASP A 58 -16.69 -3.09 9.84
N ILE A 59 -15.47 -3.64 9.95
CA ILE A 59 -14.24 -2.92 9.59
C ILE A 59 -14.21 -2.65 8.07
N LEU A 60 -14.57 -3.64 7.25
CA LEU A 60 -14.60 -3.47 5.80
C LEU A 60 -15.65 -2.42 5.36
N MET A 61 -16.81 -2.42 6.01
CA MET A 61 -17.89 -1.48 5.72
C MET A 61 -17.55 -0.06 6.16
N SER A 62 -16.85 0.12 7.28
CA SER A 62 -16.39 1.46 7.72
C SER A 62 -15.25 2.00 6.86
N ALA A 63 -14.39 1.13 6.33
CA ALA A 63 -13.28 1.47 5.46
C ALA A 63 -13.71 1.74 3.99
N LYS A 64 -14.88 1.24 3.59
CA LYS A 64 -15.42 1.36 2.23
C LYS A 64 -15.39 2.81 1.72
N GLY A 65 -14.93 2.99 0.48
CA GLY A 65 -14.88 4.28 -0.20
C GLY A 65 -13.64 5.12 0.12
N ASN A 66 -12.99 4.90 1.26
CA ASN A 66 -11.77 5.61 1.65
C ASN A 66 -10.51 4.76 1.55
N PHE A 67 -10.63 3.44 1.67
CA PHE A 67 -9.52 2.50 1.68
C PHE A 67 -9.53 1.59 0.45
N ILE A 68 -8.39 0.97 0.21
CA ILE A 68 -8.20 -0.15 -0.71
C ILE A 68 -7.93 -1.39 0.14
N LEU A 69 -8.63 -2.46 -0.18
CA LEU A 69 -8.32 -3.79 0.31
C LEU A 69 -7.43 -4.50 -0.71
N ILE A 70 -6.17 -4.71 -0.36
CA ILE A 70 -5.15 -5.26 -1.27
C ILE A 70 -4.45 -6.47 -0.63
N LEU A 71 -4.26 -7.52 -1.42
CA LEU A 71 -3.45 -8.67 -1.05
C LEU A 71 -1.97 -8.36 -1.29
N GLY A 72 -1.14 -8.46 -0.25
CA GLY A 72 0.30 -8.30 -0.34
C GLY A 72 0.97 -9.48 -1.04
N VAL A 73 1.97 -9.20 -1.88
CA VAL A 73 2.76 -10.22 -2.59
C VAL A 73 4.23 -10.10 -2.16
N PRO A 74 4.80 -11.10 -1.48
CA PRO A 74 6.14 -11.00 -0.90
C PRO A 74 7.27 -11.21 -1.90
N ASN A 75 7.03 -11.97 -2.98
CA ASN A 75 8.10 -12.50 -3.84
C ASN A 75 7.77 -12.37 -5.32
N HIS A 76 8.83 -12.31 -6.12
CA HIS A 76 8.81 -12.52 -7.56
C HIS A 76 8.51 -13.98 -7.92
N SER A 77 8.23 -14.22 -9.20
CA SER A 77 8.01 -15.56 -9.77
C SER A 77 9.18 -16.52 -9.52
N ASP A 78 10.40 -16.01 -9.41
CA ASP A 78 11.62 -16.77 -9.15
C ASP A 78 11.95 -16.95 -7.65
N GLY A 79 11.08 -16.45 -6.76
CA GLY A 79 11.23 -16.55 -5.32
C GLY A 79 12.07 -15.45 -4.67
N ARG A 80 12.70 -14.53 -5.42
CA ARG A 80 13.35 -13.35 -4.82
C ARG A 80 12.30 -12.43 -4.18
N ALA A 81 12.70 -11.65 -3.19
CA ALA A 81 11.79 -10.70 -2.54
C ALA A 81 11.33 -9.61 -3.52
N LEU A 82 10.03 -9.29 -3.51
CA LEU A 82 9.44 -8.16 -4.22
C LEU A 82 9.63 -6.91 -3.38
N THR A 83 10.67 -6.14 -3.69
CA THR A 83 11.09 -4.94 -2.94
C THR A 83 10.88 -3.67 -3.75
N ILE A 84 11.04 -2.49 -3.13
CA ILE A 84 10.92 -1.20 -3.83
C ILE A 84 11.96 -1.11 -4.95
N SER A 85 13.19 -1.55 -4.68
CA SER A 85 14.25 -1.57 -5.70
C SER A 85 13.86 -2.44 -6.89
N SER A 86 13.28 -3.61 -6.66
CA SER A 86 12.82 -4.48 -7.75
C SER A 86 11.64 -3.91 -8.54
N LEU A 87 10.69 -3.24 -7.87
CA LEU A 87 9.58 -2.55 -8.54
C LEU A 87 10.10 -1.38 -9.39
N ARG A 88 11.12 -0.66 -8.92
CA ARG A 88 11.80 0.38 -9.71
C ARG A 88 12.45 -0.21 -10.95
N ASP A 89 13.07 -1.38 -10.86
CA ASP A 89 13.68 -2.04 -12.03
C ASP A 89 12.62 -2.44 -13.07
N ILE A 90 11.41 -2.82 -12.62
CA ILE A 90 10.27 -3.16 -13.48
C ILE A 90 9.66 -1.92 -14.15
N PHE A 91 9.37 -0.88 -13.36
CA PHE A 91 8.60 0.28 -13.85
C PHE A 91 9.47 1.43 -14.36
N GLY A 92 10.76 1.41 -14.06
CA GLY A 92 11.72 2.43 -14.47
C GLY A 92 11.55 3.76 -13.73
N THR A 93 12.31 4.76 -14.20
CA THR A 93 12.31 6.13 -13.63
C THR A 93 12.09 7.23 -14.66
N ASP A 94 11.83 6.88 -15.92
CA ASP A 94 11.64 7.86 -16.99
C ASP A 94 10.22 7.81 -17.57
N PRO A 95 9.37 8.80 -17.26
CA PRO A 95 8.00 8.81 -17.74
C PRO A 95 7.88 9.01 -19.26
N SER A 96 8.93 9.45 -19.96
CA SER A 96 8.90 9.44 -21.44
C SER A 96 9.06 8.04 -22.04
N HIS A 97 9.48 7.06 -21.25
CA HIS A 97 9.63 5.67 -21.67
C HIS A 97 8.46 4.80 -21.18
N SER A 98 8.05 4.95 -19.92
CA SER A 98 6.96 4.15 -19.33
C SER A 98 6.24 4.94 -18.25
N GLU A 99 4.90 4.90 -18.28
CA GLU A 99 4.07 5.32 -17.16
C GLU A 99 3.16 4.16 -16.67
N PRO A 100 3.01 3.99 -15.35
CA PRO A 100 3.63 4.77 -14.28
C PRO A 100 5.12 4.40 -14.09
N CYS A 101 5.89 5.30 -13.49
CA CYS A 101 7.29 5.07 -13.13
C CYS A 101 7.61 5.63 -11.73
N MET A 102 8.77 5.27 -11.21
CA MET A 102 9.33 5.90 -10.01
C MET A 102 9.91 7.28 -10.35
N TYR A 103 10.00 8.18 -9.38
CA TYR A 103 10.78 9.39 -9.54
C TYR A 103 12.28 9.06 -9.61
N ASN A 104 13.04 9.77 -10.44
CA ASN A 104 14.43 9.44 -10.73
C ASN A 104 15.39 9.81 -9.58
N GLN A 105 15.47 8.92 -8.59
CA GLN A 105 16.35 9.00 -7.43
C GLN A 105 17.00 7.65 -7.15
N ASP A 106 18.18 7.69 -6.56
CA ASP A 106 18.99 6.51 -6.23
C ASP A 106 19.43 6.45 -4.76
N TRP A 107 19.18 7.52 -3.99
CA TRP A 107 19.68 7.65 -2.61
C TRP A 107 19.22 6.51 -1.69
N TYR A 108 18.04 5.94 -1.95
CA TYR A 108 17.43 4.89 -1.11
C TYR A 108 17.79 3.47 -1.55
N LEU A 109 18.45 3.27 -2.70
CA LEU A 109 18.66 1.94 -3.30
C LEU A 109 19.59 1.01 -2.51
N ARG A 110 20.17 1.49 -1.41
CA ARG A 110 20.94 0.68 -0.47
C ARG A 110 20.33 0.63 0.92
N GLU A 111 19.22 1.33 1.13
CA GLU A 111 18.50 1.33 2.40
C GLU A 111 17.72 0.02 2.56
N ASN A 112 17.65 -0.46 3.80
CA ASN A 112 17.03 -1.75 4.11
C ASN A 112 15.56 -1.81 3.69
N PHE A 113 14.81 -0.74 3.96
CA PHE A 113 13.39 -0.64 3.63
C PHE A 113 13.10 -0.78 2.13
N ALA A 114 14.06 -0.39 1.28
CA ALA A 114 13.88 -0.41 -0.16
C ALA A 114 14.41 -1.68 -0.83
N SER A 115 15.50 -2.23 -0.31
CA SER A 115 16.26 -3.29 -1.00
C SER A 115 16.07 -4.67 -0.41
N ASN A 116 15.67 -4.77 0.87
CA ASN A 116 15.59 -6.04 1.60
C ASN A 116 14.22 -6.30 2.21
N THR A 117 13.33 -5.31 2.25
CA THR A 117 11.96 -5.45 2.79
C THR A 117 10.97 -5.71 1.66
N SER A 118 10.13 -6.71 1.84
CA SER A 118 8.96 -7.01 1.00
C SER A 118 7.67 -6.95 1.83
N LEU A 119 6.52 -7.05 1.16
CA LEU A 119 5.25 -7.22 1.85
C LEU A 119 5.11 -8.60 2.49
N ASP A 120 4.22 -8.68 3.47
CA ASP A 120 3.70 -9.95 3.95
C ASP A 120 2.65 -10.49 2.96
N ASN A 121 2.52 -11.82 2.85
CA ASN A 121 1.43 -12.45 2.11
C ASN A 121 0.11 -12.42 2.89
N LYS A 122 -0.43 -11.23 3.12
CA LYS A 122 -1.68 -10.99 3.88
C LYS A 122 -2.50 -9.87 3.27
N TRP A 123 -3.73 -9.71 3.75
CA TRP A 123 -4.61 -8.62 3.36
C TRP A 123 -4.24 -7.33 4.09
N HIS A 124 -4.19 -6.23 3.35
CA HIS A 124 -3.94 -4.89 3.88
C HIS A 124 -5.11 -3.96 3.53
N LEU A 125 -5.49 -3.12 4.49
CA LEU A 125 -6.37 -1.97 4.27
C LEU A 125 -5.53 -0.71 4.27
N VAL A 126 -5.39 -0.04 3.12
CA VAL A 126 -4.59 1.20 2.99
C VAL A 126 -5.48 2.35 2.50
N ARG A 127 -5.40 3.52 3.14
CA ARG A 127 -6.23 4.67 2.76
C ARG A 127 -5.78 5.27 1.43
N LYS A 128 -6.73 5.67 0.59
CA LYS A 128 -6.48 6.24 -0.76
C LYS A 128 -6.01 7.70 -0.73
N GLU A 129 -6.33 8.40 0.34
CA GLU A 129 -6.09 9.82 0.52
C GLU A 129 -5.49 10.09 1.90
N VAL A 130 -4.70 11.15 2.00
CA VAL A 130 -4.16 11.61 3.28
C VAL A 130 -5.28 12.23 4.13
N ILE A 131 -5.28 11.96 5.42
CA ILE A 131 -6.19 12.56 6.39
C ILE A 131 -5.91 14.07 6.47
N ASP A 132 -6.91 14.91 6.25
CA ASP A 132 -6.73 16.37 6.21
C ASP A 132 -6.14 16.95 7.49
N SER A 133 -6.54 16.46 8.67
CA SER A 133 -5.99 16.92 9.96
C SER A 133 -4.53 16.49 10.20
N SER A 134 -3.99 15.57 9.40
CA SER A 134 -2.59 15.14 9.48
C SER A 134 -1.66 15.95 8.59
N ARG A 135 -2.21 16.85 7.76
CA ARG A 135 -1.47 17.60 6.75
C ARG A 135 -0.54 18.63 7.39
N GLY A 136 0.72 18.62 6.98
CA GLY A 136 1.73 19.52 7.53
C GLY A 136 2.12 19.20 8.97
N GLU A 137 1.67 18.07 9.53
CA GLU A 137 2.01 17.66 10.88
C GLU A 137 3.19 16.70 10.90
N TYR A 138 3.93 16.73 12.02
CA TYR A 138 4.99 15.78 12.29
C TYR A 138 4.42 14.41 12.68
N PRO A 139 5.10 13.30 12.32
CA PRO A 139 4.65 11.94 12.64
C PRO A 139 4.25 11.72 14.11
N ASP A 140 5.00 12.27 15.05
CA ASP A 140 4.72 12.11 16.49
C ASP A 140 3.41 12.78 16.91
N ARG A 141 3.01 13.87 16.24
CA ARG A 141 1.70 14.51 16.47
C ARG A 141 0.58 13.74 15.80
N ILE A 142 0.80 13.23 14.60
CA ILE A 142 -0.18 12.42 13.87
C ILE A 142 -0.60 11.21 14.69
N LEU A 143 0.34 10.54 15.38
CA LEU A 143 0.03 9.41 16.26
C LEU A 143 -0.93 9.73 17.40
N LEU A 144 -1.07 11.01 17.78
CA LEU A 144 -2.02 11.46 18.79
C LEU A 144 -3.42 11.74 18.20
N LEU A 145 -3.53 11.84 16.87
CA LEU A 145 -4.74 12.21 16.14
C LEU A 145 -5.48 11.01 15.53
N VAL A 146 -4.80 9.88 15.36
CA VAL A 146 -5.30 8.71 14.63
C VAL A 146 -5.92 7.70 15.57
N ASP A 147 -6.82 6.87 15.03
CA ASP A 147 -7.45 5.81 15.83
C ASP A 147 -6.41 4.76 16.26
N LYS A 148 -6.68 4.09 17.39
CA LYS A 148 -5.74 3.08 17.96
C LYS A 148 -5.45 1.90 17.03
N ASN A 149 -6.32 1.66 16.05
CA ASN A 149 -6.16 0.59 15.06
C ASN A 149 -5.55 1.10 13.75
N GLU A 150 -5.28 2.40 13.64
CA GLU A 150 -4.62 3.01 12.50
C GLU A 150 -3.12 3.12 12.74
N ALA A 151 -2.33 2.91 11.69
CA ALA A 151 -0.87 3.04 11.73
C ALA A 151 -0.32 3.66 10.44
N PHE A 152 0.95 4.05 10.48
CA PHE A 152 1.68 4.41 9.27
C PHE A 152 1.83 3.17 8.36
N PRO A 153 1.57 3.28 7.05
CA PRO A 153 1.89 2.21 6.11
C PRO A 153 3.41 2.04 5.98
N SER A 154 3.85 0.88 5.50
CA SER A 154 5.22 0.75 5.01
C SER A 154 5.40 1.39 3.63
N ALA A 155 6.62 1.80 3.31
CA ALA A 155 7.00 2.37 2.02
C ALA A 155 6.79 1.37 0.88
N ILE A 156 7.03 0.07 1.12
CA ILE A 156 6.74 -0.96 0.13
C ILE A 156 5.23 -1.13 -0.10
N LEU A 157 4.40 -1.03 0.96
CA LEU A 157 2.94 -1.13 0.82
C LEU A 157 2.37 0.02 0.01
N THR A 158 2.80 1.26 0.29
CA THR A 158 2.37 2.43 -0.47
C THR A 158 2.81 2.33 -1.93
N THR A 159 4.07 1.95 -2.18
CA THR A 159 4.62 1.77 -3.54
C THR A 159 3.85 0.70 -4.31
N PHE A 160 3.67 -0.49 -3.74
CA PHE A 160 2.96 -1.60 -4.38
C PHE A 160 1.49 -1.25 -4.67
N SER A 161 0.82 -0.63 -3.71
CA SER A 161 -0.59 -0.20 -3.86
C SER A 161 -0.76 0.83 -4.96
N PHE A 162 0.16 1.81 -5.05
CA PHE A 162 0.16 2.81 -6.12
C PHE A 162 0.26 2.15 -7.50
N PHE A 163 1.25 1.29 -7.72
CA PHE A 163 1.44 0.62 -9.00
C PHE A 163 0.26 -0.29 -9.36
N CYS A 164 -0.25 -1.06 -8.39
CA CYS A 164 -1.43 -1.90 -8.62
C CYS A 164 -2.64 -1.07 -9.07
N MET A 165 -2.97 -0.01 -8.33
CA MET A 165 -4.10 0.85 -8.68
C MET A 165 -3.94 1.53 -10.03
N TYR A 166 -2.72 1.98 -10.36
CA TYR A 166 -2.48 2.59 -11.66
C TYR A 166 -2.64 1.57 -12.78
N ILE A 167 -1.98 0.42 -12.70
CA ILE A 167 -1.97 -0.56 -13.79
C ILE A 167 -3.37 -1.18 -13.99
N ILE A 168 -4.06 -1.52 -12.91
CA ILE A 168 -5.32 -2.26 -12.93
C ILE A 168 -6.51 -1.30 -13.13
N ARG A 169 -6.50 -0.12 -12.50
CA ARG A 169 -7.65 0.79 -12.46
C ARG A 169 -7.41 2.15 -13.12
N ARG A 170 -6.18 2.46 -13.56
CA ARG A 170 -5.80 3.78 -14.08
C ARG A 170 -6.06 4.91 -13.08
N LYS A 171 -5.98 4.60 -11.79
CA LYS A 171 -6.12 5.56 -10.69
C LYS A 171 -4.76 5.85 -10.08
N ILE A 172 -4.46 7.12 -9.90
CA ILE A 172 -3.23 7.60 -9.26
C ILE A 172 -3.52 7.80 -7.78
N LEU A 173 -2.81 7.06 -6.91
CA LEU A 173 -2.86 7.32 -5.47
C LEU A 173 -1.91 8.46 -5.10
N TRP A 174 -2.37 9.30 -4.19
CA TRP A 174 -1.62 10.44 -3.65
C TRP A 174 -0.93 11.28 -4.75
N PRO A 175 -1.69 11.81 -5.73
CA PRO A 175 -1.13 12.51 -6.89
C PRO A 175 -0.22 13.67 -6.50
N ASP A 176 -0.56 14.37 -5.41
CA ASP A 176 0.09 15.60 -4.96
C ASP A 176 0.64 15.51 -3.53
N ASP A 177 0.34 14.41 -2.84
CA ASP A 177 0.57 14.22 -1.42
C ASP A 177 1.71 13.25 -1.15
N TYR A 178 2.53 13.58 -0.17
CA TYR A 178 3.46 12.68 0.46
C TYR A 178 2.81 11.99 1.66
N VAL A 179 2.89 10.66 1.69
CA VAL A 179 2.40 9.79 2.75
C VAL A 179 3.56 9.41 3.66
N TRP A 180 3.47 9.78 4.93
CA TRP A 180 4.38 9.31 5.96
C TRP A 180 4.33 7.78 6.08
N CYS A 181 5.49 7.15 6.12
CA CYS A 181 5.63 5.71 6.29
C CYS A 181 6.21 5.36 7.66
N GLU A 182 6.07 4.09 8.06
CA GLU A 182 6.68 3.59 9.29
C GLU A 182 8.21 3.48 9.19
N ASP A 183 8.72 3.35 7.97
CA ASP A 183 10.13 3.12 7.67
C ASP A 183 11.02 4.31 8.03
N LYS A 184 12.28 3.98 8.33
CA LYS A 184 13.36 4.92 8.56
C LYS A 184 14.58 4.51 7.74
N ASP A 185 15.39 5.49 7.34
CA ASP A 185 16.71 5.23 6.78
C ASP A 185 17.74 4.88 7.88
N HIS A 186 18.98 4.61 7.47
CA HIS A 186 20.07 4.30 8.41
C HIS A 186 20.39 5.40 9.45
N ASN A 187 19.98 6.65 9.22
CA ASN A 187 20.13 7.76 10.17
C ASN A 187 18.93 7.89 11.12
N GLY A 188 17.88 7.12 10.90
CA GLY A 188 16.63 7.21 11.64
C GLY A 188 15.65 8.23 11.08
N ASP A 189 15.94 8.84 9.93
CA ASP A 189 15.02 9.78 9.27
C ASP A 189 13.83 9.02 8.71
N ARG A 190 12.62 9.50 9.03
CA ARG A 190 11.39 8.86 8.56
C ARG A 190 11.19 9.04 7.05
N ILE A 191 10.74 7.97 6.43
CA ILE A 191 10.45 7.91 5.00
C ILE A 191 9.03 8.41 4.71
N TYR A 192 8.86 9.02 3.54
CA TYR A 192 7.56 9.28 2.95
C TYR A 192 7.58 8.98 1.45
N THR A 193 6.43 8.58 0.93
CA THR A 193 6.24 8.18 -0.47
C THR A 193 5.05 8.90 -1.08
N GLY A 194 4.79 8.78 -2.38
CA GLY A 194 3.64 9.40 -3.03
C GLY A 194 4.03 10.50 -4.00
N ARG A 195 3.25 11.58 -4.05
CA ARG A 195 3.37 12.74 -4.95
C ARG A 195 3.85 12.33 -6.35
N TYR A 196 2.92 11.95 -7.21
CA TYR A 196 3.27 11.54 -8.58
C TYR A 196 3.52 12.72 -9.52
N PHE A 197 2.71 13.78 -9.43
CA PHE A 197 2.77 14.90 -10.36
C PHE A 197 3.73 15.99 -9.90
N ASP A 198 4.53 16.48 -10.83
CA ASP A 198 5.29 17.72 -10.65
C ASP A 198 4.50 18.92 -11.16
N LYS A 199 3.67 19.51 -10.30
CA LYS A 199 2.81 20.66 -10.68
C LYS A 199 3.57 21.89 -11.18
N GLU A 200 4.83 22.05 -10.75
CA GLU A 200 5.67 23.18 -11.14
C GLU A 200 6.35 22.97 -12.50
N GLY A 201 6.33 21.74 -13.04
CA GLY A 201 6.96 21.38 -14.31
C GLY A 201 8.49 21.54 -14.31
N ILE A 202 9.10 21.63 -13.12
CA ILE A 202 10.55 21.72 -12.93
C ILE A 202 11.19 20.35 -13.14
N ASN A 203 10.52 19.30 -12.66
CA ASN A 203 10.94 17.91 -12.75
C ASN A 203 9.93 17.08 -13.54
N LYS A 204 10.30 15.82 -13.80
CA LYS A 204 9.42 14.84 -14.45
C LYS A 204 8.46 14.21 -13.42
N ASN A 205 7.31 13.73 -13.90
CA ASN A 205 6.41 12.90 -13.09
C ASN A 205 7.09 11.61 -12.63
N GLY A 206 6.64 11.07 -11.50
CA GLY A 206 7.11 9.79 -10.99
C GLY A 206 6.72 9.62 -9.52
N PHE A 207 6.51 8.38 -9.10
CA PHE A 207 6.21 8.06 -7.70
C PHE A 207 7.45 8.32 -6.84
N ASN A 208 7.35 9.27 -5.92
CA ASN A 208 8.48 9.74 -5.14
C ASN A 208 8.70 8.89 -3.89
N ILE A 209 9.98 8.76 -3.52
CA ILE A 209 10.43 8.23 -2.23
C ILE A 209 11.46 9.19 -1.67
N HIS A 210 11.16 9.76 -0.53
CA HIS A 210 11.99 10.77 0.09
C HIS A 210 12.07 10.57 1.60
N ARG A 211 12.98 11.32 2.22
CA ARG A 211 13.18 11.39 3.67
C ARG A 211 13.16 12.82 4.13
N HIS A 212 12.93 13.00 5.42
CA HIS A 212 12.84 14.25 6.18
C HIS A 212 13.33 15.52 5.46
N LEU A 213 12.39 16.31 4.94
CA LEU A 213 12.58 17.68 4.44
C LEU A 213 11.73 18.65 5.28
N SER A 214 11.84 19.95 5.00
CA SER A 214 10.91 20.94 5.57
C SER A 214 9.46 20.53 5.28
N ILE A 215 8.70 20.27 6.34
CA ILE A 215 7.31 19.82 6.25
C ILE A 215 6.45 20.92 5.64
N ARG A 216 5.56 20.51 4.72
CA ARG A 216 4.55 21.37 4.08
C ARG A 216 3.17 20.72 4.18
N ASN A 217 2.13 21.42 3.77
CA ASN A 217 0.75 20.93 3.87
C ASN A 217 0.43 19.73 2.95
N ASN A 218 1.32 19.37 2.03
CA ASN A 218 1.15 18.18 1.19
C ASN A 218 1.80 16.92 1.80
N TYR A 219 2.21 16.95 3.07
CA TYR A 219 2.73 15.79 3.80
C TYR A 219 1.70 15.39 4.84
N GLY A 220 1.35 14.10 4.93
CA GLY A 220 0.45 13.63 5.98
C GLY A 220 0.33 12.11 5.99
N LEU A 221 -0.67 11.60 6.68
CA LEU A 221 -0.91 10.17 6.84
C LEU A 221 -2.09 9.69 5.97
N ALA A 222 -1.81 8.68 5.15
CA ALA A 222 -2.82 7.77 4.64
C ALA A 222 -2.67 6.44 5.40
N PRO A 223 -3.46 6.20 6.47
CA PRO A 223 -3.21 5.10 7.39
C PRO A 223 -3.46 3.74 6.77
N VAL A 224 -2.91 2.73 7.43
CA VAL A 224 -3.40 1.35 7.36
C VAL A 224 -4.25 1.03 8.57
N ILE A 225 -5.20 0.11 8.41
CA ILE A 225 -5.91 -0.50 9.53
C ILE A 225 -5.24 -1.84 9.86
N ASN A 226 -4.84 -2.00 11.12
CA ASN A 226 -4.25 -3.22 11.67
C ASN A 226 -5.28 -4.15 12.31
#